data_AF-A0A1Q8W4G3-F1
#
_entry.id   AF-A0A1Q8W4G3-F1
#
_cell.length_a   1.000
_cell.length_b   1.000
_cell.length_c   1.000
_cell.angle_alpha   90.00
_cell.angle_beta   90.00
_cell.angle_gamma   90.00
#
_symmetry.space_group_name_H-M   'P 1'
#
loop_
_entity.id
_entity.type
_entity.pdbx_description
1 polymer ?
#
loop_
_entity_poly.entity_id
_entity_poly.type
_entity_poly.pdbx_seq_one_letter_code
_entity_poly.pdbx_strand_id
1 'polypeptide(L)'
;DSLQRRIETRTGTIARLFDAVCEVLLELGYLHPVDRGHPERELRVTGAGKVLARIYAERDLLIAECLRTGVFEDLSAAELAGALSACVYEPRLSAQSIGLPVAPASRLGQCLRAQLGVSHRIHDLESLARIEASSGAEPALAGAVQAWCDGAQLADILDATELTAGDFVRWCKQLLDVVGQIASLSPPADASPEQSRAVTGLSMRAAEASLDLNRGVVSWSAV
;
A
#
# COMPACT_ATOMS: atom_id res chain seq x y z
N ASP A 1 5.14 -40.99 12.24
CA ASP A 1 5.75 -41.05 10.89
C ASP A 1 5.09 -40.18 9.82
N SER A 2 3.80 -40.34 9.48
CA SER A 2 3.16 -39.52 8.41
C SER A 2 2.90 -38.06 8.82
N LEU A 3 2.53 -37.81 10.09
CA LEU A 3 2.37 -36.45 10.65
C LEU A 3 3.70 -35.72 10.76
N GLN A 4 4.76 -36.42 11.16
CA GLN A 4 6.10 -35.85 11.33
C GLN A 4 6.72 -35.46 9.97
N ARG A 5 6.59 -36.32 8.94
CA ARG A 5 6.96 -35.96 7.56
C ARG A 5 6.16 -34.79 7.01
N ARG A 6 4.85 -34.68 7.31
CA ARG A 6 4.03 -33.54 6.87
C ARG A 6 4.45 -32.25 7.55
N ILE A 7 4.82 -32.30 8.83
CA ILE A 7 5.37 -31.16 9.55
C ILE A 7 6.72 -30.77 8.96
N GLU A 8 7.65 -31.71 8.78
CA GLU A 8 8.98 -31.47 8.20
C GLU A 8 8.90 -30.88 6.78
N THR A 9 8.04 -31.44 5.91
CA THR A 9 7.83 -30.90 4.56
C THR A 9 7.21 -29.51 4.58
N ARG A 10 6.24 -29.24 5.47
CA ARG A 10 5.58 -27.92 5.58
C ARG A 10 6.53 -26.87 6.16
N THR A 11 7.33 -27.24 7.17
CA THR A 11 8.39 -26.40 7.74
C THR A 11 9.45 -26.06 6.68
N GLY A 12 9.85 -27.04 5.87
CA GLY A 12 10.80 -26.81 4.77
C GLY A 12 10.26 -25.91 3.65
N THR A 13 8.94 -25.85 3.42
CA THR A 13 8.33 -24.92 2.46
C THR A 13 8.22 -23.51 3.04
N ILE A 14 7.88 -23.37 4.33
CA ILE A 14 7.83 -22.06 4.99
C ILE A 14 9.21 -21.41 5.05
N ALA A 15 10.25 -22.17 5.40
CA ALA A 15 11.63 -21.65 5.44
C ALA A 15 12.07 -21.15 4.06
N ARG A 16 11.83 -21.93 3.00
CA ARG A 16 12.16 -21.52 1.62
C ARG A 16 11.41 -20.27 1.16
N LEU A 17 10.12 -20.15 1.52
CA LEU A 17 9.36 -18.95 1.20
C LEU A 17 9.89 -17.73 1.97
N PHE A 18 10.22 -17.91 3.25
CA PHE A 18 10.82 -16.86 4.08
C PHE A 18 12.14 -16.36 3.49
N ASP A 19 13.05 -17.29 3.13
CA ASP A 19 14.34 -16.95 2.53
C ASP A 19 14.16 -16.18 1.21
N ALA A 20 13.25 -16.63 0.34
CA ALA A 20 12.97 -15.97 -0.93
C ALA A 20 12.33 -14.57 -0.75
N VAL A 21 11.47 -14.39 0.26
CA VAL A 21 10.97 -13.05 0.63
C VAL A 21 12.11 -12.16 1.14
N CYS A 22 13.03 -12.71 1.94
CA CYS A 22 14.21 -11.97 2.39
C CYS A 22 15.11 -11.53 1.22
N GLU A 23 15.24 -12.33 0.16
CA GLU A 23 15.95 -11.94 -1.07
C GLU A 23 15.31 -10.70 -1.72
N VAL A 24 13.97 -10.70 -1.89
CA VAL A 24 13.26 -9.52 -2.43
C VAL A 24 13.47 -8.28 -1.56
N LEU A 25 13.36 -8.44 -0.23
CA LEU A 25 13.53 -7.34 0.72
C LEU A 25 14.99 -6.84 0.81
N LEU A 26 15.98 -7.70 0.55
CA LEU A 26 17.38 -7.32 0.41
C LEU A 26 17.59 -6.46 -0.84
N GLU A 27 17.06 -6.88 -1.99
CA GLU A 27 17.20 -6.15 -3.25
C GLU A 27 16.49 -4.79 -3.24
N LEU A 28 15.38 -4.69 -2.52
CA LEU A 28 14.67 -3.43 -2.31
C LEU A 28 15.29 -2.54 -1.21
N GLY A 29 16.23 -3.08 -0.41
CA GLY A 29 16.91 -2.35 0.66
C GLY A 29 16.13 -2.21 1.97
N TYR A 30 15.12 -3.07 2.19
CA TYR A 30 14.43 -3.20 3.48
C TYR A 30 15.23 -4.02 4.50
N LEU A 31 16.14 -4.87 4.01
CA LEU A 31 17.09 -5.65 4.80
C LEU A 31 18.53 -5.37 4.33
N HIS A 32 19.49 -5.55 5.23
CA HIS A 32 20.92 -5.58 4.90
C HIS A 32 21.60 -6.78 5.57
N PRO A 33 22.62 -7.38 4.94
CA PRO A 33 23.47 -8.35 5.62
C PRO A 33 24.14 -7.73 6.85
N VAL A 34 24.35 -8.53 7.90
CA VAL A 34 25.19 -8.12 9.03
C VAL A 34 26.65 -8.45 8.72
N ASP A 35 27.58 -7.59 9.15
CA ASP A 35 29.01 -7.83 8.99
C ASP A 35 29.45 -9.16 9.63
N ARG A 36 30.44 -9.82 9.02
CA ARG A 36 31.01 -11.08 9.53
C ARG A 36 31.51 -10.90 10.98
N GLY A 37 30.88 -11.57 11.93
CA GLY A 37 31.23 -11.52 13.36
C GLY A 37 30.07 -11.72 14.33
N HIS A 38 28.82 -11.66 13.86
CA HIS A 38 27.62 -11.88 14.66
C HIS A 38 26.86 -13.15 14.19
N PRO A 39 27.23 -14.34 14.68
CA PRO A 39 26.68 -15.61 14.19
C PRO A 39 25.17 -15.80 14.44
N GLU A 40 24.55 -14.95 15.27
CA GLU A 40 23.12 -15.05 15.61
C GLU A 40 22.21 -14.13 14.78
N ARG A 41 22.76 -13.28 13.92
CA ARG A 41 21.98 -12.33 13.09
C ARG A 41 22.60 -12.21 11.71
N GLU A 42 22.01 -12.88 10.73
CA GLU A 42 22.46 -12.81 9.33
C GLU A 42 21.94 -11.55 8.60
N LEU A 43 20.81 -11.00 9.06
CA LEU A 43 20.13 -9.85 8.46
C LEU A 43 19.79 -8.76 9.48
N ARG A 44 19.86 -7.49 9.05
CA ARG A 44 19.48 -6.29 9.81
C ARG A 44 18.38 -5.52 9.07
N VAL A 45 17.31 -5.19 9.79
CA VAL A 45 16.21 -4.36 9.28
C VAL A 45 16.68 -2.90 9.14
N THR A 46 16.47 -2.32 7.96
CA THR A 46 16.85 -0.93 7.67
C THR A 46 15.82 0.07 8.22
N GLY A 47 16.09 1.37 8.11
CA GLY A 47 15.09 2.40 8.42
C GLY A 47 13.82 2.23 7.58
N ALA A 48 13.97 1.92 6.28
CA ALA A 48 12.85 1.60 5.39
C ALA A 48 12.13 0.31 5.84
N GLY A 49 12.87 -0.73 6.24
CA GLY A 49 12.31 -1.97 6.80
C GLY A 49 11.42 -1.74 8.01
N LYS A 50 11.81 -0.81 8.89
CA LYS A 50 11.02 -0.43 10.06
C LYS A 50 9.75 0.36 9.68
N VAL A 51 9.78 1.14 8.61
CA VAL A 51 8.58 1.83 8.09
C VAL A 51 7.61 0.81 7.50
N LEU A 52 8.10 -0.09 6.64
CA LEU A 52 7.28 -1.19 6.09
C LEU A 52 6.60 -2.00 7.20
N ALA A 53 7.34 -2.36 8.25
CA ALA A 53 6.80 -3.12 9.39
C ALA A 53 5.67 -2.41 10.19
N ARG A 54 5.40 -1.12 9.92
CA ARG A 54 4.30 -0.35 10.53
C ARG A 54 3.07 -0.23 9.62
N ILE A 55 3.15 -0.75 8.39
CA ILE A 55 2.05 -0.74 7.42
C ILE A 55 1.42 -2.12 7.43
N TYR A 56 0.18 -2.20 7.89
CA TYR A 56 -0.63 -3.40 7.95
C TYR A 56 -1.69 -3.34 6.87
N ALA A 57 -1.32 -3.81 5.68
CA ALA A 57 -2.19 -3.91 4.51
C ALA A 57 -1.74 -5.12 3.67
N GLU A 58 -2.63 -5.64 2.83
CA GLU A 58 -2.28 -6.73 1.90
C GLU A 58 -1.15 -6.33 0.93
N ARG A 59 -1.10 -5.04 0.56
CA ARG A 59 -0.14 -4.47 -0.39
C ARG A 59 0.82 -3.51 0.32
N ASP A 60 1.26 -3.89 1.51
CA ASP A 60 2.16 -3.09 2.37
C ASP A 60 3.48 -2.74 1.67
N LEU A 61 4.09 -3.68 0.95
CA LEU A 61 5.34 -3.48 0.20
C LEU A 61 5.15 -2.47 -0.94
N LEU A 62 4.01 -2.52 -1.65
CA LEU A 62 3.68 -1.53 -2.69
C LEU A 62 3.54 -0.14 -2.08
N ILE A 63 2.82 -0.01 -0.96
CA ILE A 63 2.68 1.27 -0.25
C ILE A 63 4.06 1.77 0.18
N ALA A 64 4.87 0.93 0.82
CA ALA A 64 6.21 1.27 1.29
C ALA A 64 7.14 1.71 0.15
N GLU A 65 7.10 1.03 -1.00
CA GLU A 65 7.89 1.41 -2.17
C GLU A 65 7.42 2.74 -2.76
N CYS A 66 6.12 2.98 -2.84
CA CYS A 66 5.57 4.26 -3.29
C CYS A 66 5.98 5.42 -2.36
N LEU A 67 5.97 5.18 -1.05
CA LEU A 67 6.48 6.14 -0.04
C LEU A 67 7.96 6.43 -0.26
N ARG A 68 8.77 5.37 -0.39
CA ARG A 68 10.23 5.47 -0.50
C ARG A 68 10.69 6.12 -1.79
N THR A 69 9.93 5.96 -2.88
CA THR A 69 10.25 6.49 -4.21
C THR A 69 9.54 7.82 -4.52
N GLY A 70 8.86 8.42 -3.54
CA GLY A 70 8.23 9.73 -3.68
C GLY A 70 6.97 9.75 -4.56
N VAL A 71 6.36 8.60 -4.83
CA VAL A 71 5.18 8.50 -5.72
C VAL A 71 3.98 9.29 -5.17
N PHE A 72 3.88 9.43 -3.86
CA PHE A 72 2.82 10.19 -3.17
C PHE A 72 3.20 11.65 -2.85
N GLU A 73 4.33 12.13 -3.38
CA GLU A 73 4.72 13.52 -3.23
C GLU A 73 3.77 14.43 -4.02
N ASP A 74 3.59 15.66 -3.54
CA ASP A 74 2.80 16.73 -4.18
C ASP A 74 1.30 16.47 -4.44
N LEU A 75 0.76 15.35 -3.97
CA LEU A 75 -0.68 15.08 -3.95
C LEU A 75 -1.39 15.93 -2.89
N SER A 76 -2.60 16.40 -3.18
CA SER A 76 -3.54 16.87 -2.16
C SER A 76 -4.00 15.74 -1.25
N ALA A 77 -4.70 16.07 -0.15
CA ALA A 77 -5.31 15.06 0.73
C ALA A 77 -6.28 14.13 -0.04
N ALA A 78 -7.18 14.69 -0.86
CA ALA A 78 -8.11 13.92 -1.68
C ALA A 78 -7.41 13.06 -2.75
N GLU A 79 -6.40 13.61 -3.43
CA GLU A 79 -5.60 12.86 -4.41
C GLU A 79 -4.83 11.72 -3.71
N LEU A 80 -4.29 11.93 -2.51
CA LEU A 80 -3.63 10.91 -1.71
C LEU A 80 -4.60 9.78 -1.32
N ALA A 81 -5.82 10.11 -0.88
CA ALA A 81 -6.85 9.10 -0.60
C ALA A 81 -7.16 8.26 -1.85
N GLY A 82 -7.32 8.92 -3.01
CA GLY A 82 -7.51 8.26 -4.29
C GLY A 82 -6.36 7.29 -4.63
N ALA A 83 -5.11 7.74 -4.47
CA ALA A 83 -3.93 6.92 -4.73
C ALA A 83 -3.82 5.72 -3.79
N LEU A 84 -4.08 5.92 -2.49
CA LEU A 84 -4.03 4.85 -1.48
C LEU A 84 -5.16 3.84 -1.65
N SER A 85 -6.32 4.25 -2.19
CA SER A 85 -7.39 3.32 -2.52
C SER A 85 -6.94 2.25 -3.51
N ALA A 86 -5.98 2.58 -4.41
CA ALA A 86 -5.44 1.61 -5.35
C ALA A 86 -4.55 0.54 -4.71
N CYS A 87 -4.11 0.77 -3.47
CA CYS A 87 -3.35 -0.20 -2.67
C CYS A 87 -4.25 -1.00 -1.72
N VAL A 88 -5.58 -0.83 -1.79
CA VAL A 88 -6.53 -1.47 -0.85
C VAL A 88 -7.70 -2.11 -1.59
N TYR A 89 -8.16 -1.48 -2.66
CA TYR A 89 -9.32 -1.94 -3.40
C TYR A 89 -9.03 -3.26 -4.12
N GLU A 90 -9.98 -4.18 -4.01
CA GLU A 90 -9.92 -5.46 -4.68
C GLU A 90 -11.20 -5.65 -5.50
N PRO A 91 -11.10 -5.64 -6.85
CA PRO A 91 -12.25 -5.70 -7.70
C PRO A 91 -12.82 -7.12 -7.68
N ARG A 92 -14.14 -7.24 -7.86
CA ARG A 92 -14.73 -8.55 -8.15
C ARG A 92 -14.21 -8.98 -9.53
N LEU A 93 -13.88 -10.28 -9.71
CA LEU A 93 -13.27 -10.85 -10.93
C LEU A 93 -13.92 -10.43 -12.28
N SER A 94 -15.18 -9.99 -12.28
CA SER A 94 -15.91 -9.51 -13.45
C SER A 94 -15.70 -8.04 -13.81
N ALA A 95 -15.10 -7.23 -12.93
CA ALA A 95 -14.91 -5.80 -13.12
C ALA A 95 -13.46 -5.52 -13.55
N GLN A 96 -13.19 -5.60 -14.86
CA GLN A 96 -11.91 -5.15 -15.42
C GLN A 96 -12.07 -3.72 -15.94
N SER A 97 -11.32 -2.78 -15.38
CA SER A 97 -11.28 -1.41 -15.90
C SER A 97 -10.35 -1.31 -17.11
N ILE A 98 -10.83 -0.69 -18.20
CA ILE A 98 -9.99 -0.36 -19.35
C ILE A 98 -9.40 1.03 -19.11
N GLY A 99 -8.27 1.08 -18.42
CA GLY A 99 -7.50 2.31 -18.17
C GLY A 99 -7.73 2.96 -16.81
N LEU A 100 -7.13 4.14 -16.62
CA LEU A 100 -7.20 4.89 -15.37
C LEU A 100 -8.57 5.57 -15.23
N PRO A 101 -9.19 5.59 -14.03
CA PRO A 101 -10.50 6.21 -13.80
C PRO A 101 -10.43 7.74 -13.63
N VAL A 102 -9.33 8.35 -14.06
CA VAL A 102 -9.02 9.77 -13.94
C VAL A 102 -8.28 10.24 -15.18
N ALA A 103 -8.27 11.55 -15.43
CA ALA A 103 -7.50 12.12 -16.53
C ALA A 103 -6.02 11.70 -16.41
N PRO A 104 -5.41 11.05 -17.42
CA PRO A 104 -4.04 10.53 -17.31
C PRO A 104 -2.97 11.58 -17.00
N ALA A 105 -3.23 12.85 -17.35
CA ALA A 105 -2.34 13.98 -17.10
C ALA A 105 -2.57 14.66 -15.74
N SER A 106 -3.62 14.31 -14.98
CA SER A 106 -3.78 14.83 -13.62
C SER A 106 -2.69 14.29 -12.69
N ARG A 107 -2.47 14.94 -11.54
CA ARG A 107 -1.50 14.46 -10.55
C ARG A 107 -1.84 13.04 -10.08
N LEU A 108 -3.12 12.77 -9.79
CA LEU A 108 -3.57 11.42 -9.45
C LEU A 108 -3.34 10.43 -10.60
N GLY A 109 -3.63 10.80 -11.85
CA GLY A 109 -3.38 9.92 -13.01
C GLY A 109 -1.91 9.57 -13.20
N GLN A 110 -1.01 10.54 -12.98
CA GLN A 110 0.44 10.33 -13.02
C GLN A 110 0.91 9.44 -11.86
N CYS A 111 0.40 9.67 -10.64
CA CYS A 111 0.66 8.83 -9.47
C CYS A 111 0.23 7.37 -9.69
N LEU A 112 -1.01 7.13 -10.14
CA LEU A 112 -1.51 5.77 -10.38
C LEU A 112 -0.67 5.03 -11.42
N ARG A 113 -0.22 5.72 -12.47
CA ARG A 113 0.72 5.15 -13.45
C ARG A 113 2.06 4.78 -12.81
N ALA A 114 2.58 5.62 -11.93
CA ALA A 114 3.80 5.33 -11.19
C ALA A 114 3.61 4.13 -10.23
N GLN A 115 2.47 4.03 -9.53
CA GLN A 115 2.12 2.88 -8.68
C GLN A 115 2.07 1.56 -9.47
N LEU A 116 1.52 1.58 -10.68
CA LEU A 116 1.56 0.42 -11.59
C LEU A 116 3.00 0.05 -11.98
N GLY A 117 3.84 1.05 -12.25
CA GLY A 117 5.27 0.83 -12.50
C GLY A 117 6.01 0.21 -11.31
N VAL A 118 5.72 0.67 -10.09
CA VAL A 118 6.25 0.08 -8.85
C VAL A 118 5.76 -1.35 -8.69
N SER A 119 4.48 -1.61 -8.95
CA SER A 119 3.89 -2.97 -8.89
C SER A 119 4.62 -3.92 -9.83
N HIS A 120 4.86 -3.52 -11.08
CA HIS A 120 5.61 -4.34 -12.04
C HIS A 120 7.04 -4.63 -11.57
N ARG A 121 7.73 -3.64 -10.99
CA ARG A 121 9.09 -3.85 -10.46
C ARG A 121 9.11 -4.86 -9.30
N ILE A 122 8.11 -4.81 -8.41
CA ILE A 122 7.94 -5.79 -7.34
C ILE A 122 7.72 -7.18 -7.95
N HIS A 123 6.80 -7.29 -8.92
CA HIS A 123 6.52 -8.56 -9.61
C HIS A 123 7.76 -9.16 -10.29
N ASP A 124 8.59 -8.34 -10.93
CA ASP A 124 9.84 -8.80 -11.54
C ASP A 124 10.78 -9.42 -10.50
N LEU A 125 10.92 -8.80 -9.32
CA LEU A 125 11.74 -9.33 -8.23
C LEU A 125 11.15 -10.61 -7.62
N GLU A 126 9.84 -10.65 -7.41
CA GLU A 126 9.14 -11.84 -6.94
C GLU A 126 9.28 -13.02 -7.91
N SER A 127 9.22 -12.73 -9.22
CA SER A 127 9.44 -13.72 -10.27
C SER A 127 10.86 -14.28 -10.23
N LEU A 128 11.87 -13.42 -10.08
CA LEU A 128 13.27 -13.83 -9.93
C LEU A 128 13.49 -14.70 -8.68
N ALA A 129 12.85 -14.35 -7.56
CA ALA A 129 12.86 -15.11 -6.32
C ALA A 129 11.96 -16.36 -6.35
N ARG A 130 11.21 -16.58 -7.43
CA ARG A 130 10.29 -17.72 -7.65
C ARG A 130 9.22 -17.86 -6.56
N ILE A 131 8.67 -16.73 -6.11
CA ILE A 131 7.54 -16.70 -5.17
C ILE A 131 6.24 -16.34 -5.89
N GLU A 132 5.13 -16.54 -5.19
CA GLU A 132 3.81 -16.13 -5.69
C GLU A 132 3.78 -14.60 -5.83
N ALA A 133 3.28 -14.12 -6.96
CA ALA A 133 3.23 -12.69 -7.23
C ALA A 133 2.22 -12.02 -6.29
N SER A 134 2.64 -10.92 -5.67
CA SER A 134 1.74 -10.08 -4.89
C SER A 134 0.66 -9.49 -5.79
N SER A 135 -0.49 -9.15 -5.22
CA SER A 135 -1.48 -8.40 -5.96
C SER A 135 -0.93 -6.99 -6.28
N GLY A 136 -1.06 -6.53 -7.54
CA GLY A 136 -0.59 -5.20 -7.99
C GLY A 136 -1.66 -4.11 -7.95
N ALA A 137 -1.28 -2.82 -7.94
CA ALA A 137 -2.20 -1.69 -7.73
C ALA A 137 -3.50 -1.77 -8.56
N GLU A 138 -4.65 -1.55 -7.93
CA GLU A 138 -5.96 -1.51 -8.61
C GLU A 138 -6.53 -0.08 -8.64
N PRO A 139 -6.36 0.66 -9.74
CA PRO A 139 -6.73 2.06 -9.77
C PRO A 139 -8.23 2.33 -9.80
N ALA A 140 -9.11 1.36 -10.11
CA ALA A 140 -10.50 1.60 -10.51
C ALA A 140 -11.33 2.48 -9.56
N LEU A 141 -11.06 2.46 -8.25
CA LEU A 141 -11.80 3.26 -7.27
C LEU A 141 -11.22 4.66 -7.01
N ALA A 142 -10.02 4.95 -7.52
CA ALA A 142 -9.24 6.13 -7.16
C ALA A 142 -9.95 7.46 -7.47
N GLY A 143 -10.58 7.57 -8.64
CA GLY A 143 -11.30 8.78 -9.03
C GLY A 143 -12.54 9.05 -8.17
N ALA A 144 -13.28 7.99 -7.83
CA ALA A 144 -14.44 8.08 -6.94
C ALA A 144 -14.05 8.46 -5.51
N VAL A 145 -12.97 7.90 -4.98
CA VAL A 145 -12.45 8.27 -3.66
C VAL A 145 -11.97 9.72 -3.63
N GLN A 146 -11.25 10.16 -4.66
CA GLN A 146 -10.85 11.57 -4.76
C GLN A 146 -12.09 12.47 -4.75
N ALA A 147 -13.07 12.21 -5.62
CA ALA A 147 -14.30 13.01 -5.69
C ALA A 147 -15.09 13.00 -4.36
N TRP A 148 -15.10 11.86 -3.66
CA TRP A 148 -15.69 11.77 -2.33
C TRP A 148 -14.95 12.65 -1.32
N CYS A 149 -13.63 12.61 -1.25
CA CYS A 149 -12.88 13.51 -0.37
C CYS A 149 -13.10 14.99 -0.74
N ASP A 150 -13.26 15.30 -2.03
CA ASP A 150 -13.58 16.66 -2.53
C ASP A 150 -15.04 17.08 -2.30
N GLY A 151 -15.89 16.23 -1.72
CA GLY A 151 -17.25 16.59 -1.28
C GLY A 151 -18.41 16.14 -2.17
N ALA A 152 -18.17 15.32 -3.19
CA ALA A 152 -19.22 14.78 -4.07
C ALA A 152 -20.33 14.02 -3.30
N GLN A 153 -21.56 13.98 -3.82
CA GLN A 153 -22.62 13.25 -3.13
C GLN A 153 -22.46 11.74 -3.32
N LEU A 154 -22.96 10.95 -2.36
CA LEU A 154 -22.90 9.48 -2.46
C LEU A 154 -23.57 8.98 -3.74
N ALA A 155 -24.69 9.59 -4.14
CA ALA A 155 -25.38 9.24 -5.38
C ALA A 155 -24.45 9.35 -6.60
N ASP A 156 -23.68 10.45 -6.71
CA ASP A 156 -22.73 10.65 -7.82
C ASP A 156 -21.65 9.56 -7.82
N ILE A 157 -21.18 9.15 -6.65
CA ILE A 157 -20.19 8.08 -6.51
C ILE A 157 -20.76 6.72 -6.96
N LEU A 158 -21.99 6.40 -6.55
CA LEU A 158 -22.65 5.15 -6.91
C LEU A 158 -23.11 5.11 -8.36
N ASP A 159 -23.33 6.26 -9.00
CA ASP A 159 -23.61 6.34 -10.43
C ASP A 159 -22.33 6.19 -11.26
N ALA A 160 -21.21 6.73 -10.77
CA ALA A 160 -19.90 6.65 -11.42
C ALA A 160 -19.18 5.31 -11.21
N THR A 161 -19.64 4.49 -10.26
CA THR A 161 -19.05 3.18 -9.92
C THR A 161 -20.12 2.10 -9.96
N GLU A 162 -19.77 0.84 -10.22
CA GLU A 162 -20.73 -0.26 -10.12
C GLU A 162 -20.87 -0.78 -8.67
N LEU A 163 -20.65 0.07 -7.67
CA LEU A 163 -20.69 -0.31 -6.26
C LEU A 163 -22.07 -0.09 -5.66
N THR A 164 -22.40 -0.92 -4.67
CA THR A 164 -23.49 -0.61 -3.75
C THR A 164 -23.02 0.40 -2.70
N ALA A 165 -23.95 1.12 -2.07
CA ALA A 165 -23.64 2.01 -0.94
C ALA A 165 -22.87 1.29 0.18
N GLY A 166 -23.26 0.04 0.48
CA GLY A 166 -22.60 -0.79 1.49
C GLY A 166 -21.17 -1.19 1.09
N ASP A 167 -20.95 -1.57 -0.16
CA ASP A 167 -19.61 -1.86 -0.67
C ASP A 167 -18.70 -0.63 -0.61
N PHE A 168 -19.21 0.53 -1.01
CA PHE A 168 -18.46 1.78 -0.96
C PHE A 168 -18.06 2.15 0.49
N VAL A 169 -19.00 2.08 1.44
CA VAL A 169 -18.70 2.32 2.85
C VAL A 169 -17.66 1.35 3.38
N ARG A 170 -17.80 0.04 3.07
CA ARG A 170 -16.82 -0.98 3.47
C ARG A 170 -15.41 -0.65 2.97
N TRP A 171 -15.28 -0.30 1.69
CA TRP A 171 -13.99 0.09 1.12
C TRP A 171 -13.43 1.37 1.75
N CYS A 172 -14.27 2.37 2.03
CA CYS A 172 -13.84 3.57 2.74
C CYS A 172 -13.30 3.25 4.14
N LYS A 173 -13.89 2.26 4.85
CA LYS A 173 -13.40 1.84 6.17
C LYS A 173 -12.03 1.16 6.08
N GLN A 174 -11.86 0.23 5.13
CA GLN A 174 -10.56 -0.41 4.90
C GLN A 174 -9.49 0.62 4.49
N LEU A 175 -9.87 1.61 3.68
CA LEU A 175 -8.99 2.71 3.31
C LEU A 175 -8.66 3.61 4.52
N LEU A 176 -9.63 3.92 5.39
CA LEU A 176 -9.40 4.71 6.60
C LEU A 176 -8.36 4.06 7.52
N ASP A 177 -8.34 2.73 7.62
CA ASP A 177 -7.33 2.03 8.41
C ASP A 177 -5.91 2.28 7.87
N VAL A 178 -5.71 2.16 6.55
CA VAL A 178 -4.42 2.39 5.90
C VAL A 178 -4.02 3.87 5.95
N VAL A 179 -4.95 4.78 5.67
CA VAL A 179 -4.71 6.23 5.76
C VAL A 179 -4.35 6.61 7.20
N GLY A 180 -5.01 6.03 8.20
CA GLY A 180 -4.71 6.25 9.62
C GLY A 180 -3.32 5.75 10.01
N GLN A 181 -2.89 4.60 9.50
CA GLN A 181 -1.52 4.11 9.70
C GLN A 181 -0.50 5.09 9.11
N ILE A 182 -0.73 5.60 7.89
CA ILE A 182 0.15 6.58 7.24
C ILE A 182 0.17 7.90 8.01
N ALA A 183 -0.98 8.38 8.48
CA ALA A 183 -1.08 9.58 9.31
C ALA A 183 -0.30 9.44 10.64
N SER A 184 -0.15 8.21 11.15
CA SER A 184 0.62 7.90 12.36
C SER A 184 2.13 7.73 12.12
N LEU A 185 2.59 7.73 10.86
CA LEU A 185 4.00 7.57 10.55
C LEU A 185 4.82 8.71 11.14
N SER A 186 6.01 8.36 11.62
CA SER A 186 6.98 9.31 12.15
C SER A 186 8.32 9.04 11.50
N PRO A 187 9.13 10.08 11.22
CA PRO A 187 10.47 9.89 10.67
C PRO A 187 11.30 8.92 11.52
N PRO A 188 12.06 8.00 10.89
CA PRO A 188 13.08 7.23 11.59
C PRO A 188 14.08 8.14 12.33
N ALA A 189 14.60 7.68 13.46
CA ALA A 189 15.55 8.47 14.27
C ALA A 189 16.85 8.83 13.51
N ASP A 190 17.20 8.04 12.51
CA ASP A 190 18.36 8.19 11.63
C ASP A 190 18.03 8.80 10.26
N ALA A 191 16.80 9.31 10.07
CA ALA A 191 16.38 9.93 8.82
C ALA A 191 17.10 11.26 8.57
N SER A 192 17.39 11.55 7.30
CA SER A 192 17.90 12.86 6.90
C SER A 192 16.85 13.96 7.17
N PRO A 193 17.24 15.25 7.25
CA PRO A 193 16.28 16.36 7.40
C PRO A 193 15.28 16.46 6.24
N GLU A 194 15.64 15.97 5.05
CA GLU A 194 14.75 15.92 3.89
C GLU A 194 13.74 14.78 4.02
N GLN A 195 14.21 13.57 4.34
CA GLN A 195 13.34 12.41 4.60
C GLN A 195 12.36 12.70 5.75
N SER A 196 12.83 13.36 6.80
CA SER A 196 11.99 13.76 7.92
C SER A 196 10.87 14.71 7.50
N ARG A 197 11.18 15.72 6.69
CA ARG A 197 10.17 16.65 6.15
C ARG A 197 9.19 15.96 5.23
N ALA A 198 9.65 15.05 4.36
CA ALA A 198 8.79 14.30 3.45
C ALA A 198 7.80 13.41 4.22
N VAL A 199 8.27 12.64 5.20
CA VAL A 199 7.42 11.79 6.04
C VAL A 199 6.43 12.63 6.84
N THR A 200 6.88 13.70 7.50
CA THR A 200 5.96 14.57 8.26
C THR A 200 4.92 15.22 7.37
N GLY A 201 5.31 15.73 6.20
CA GLY A 201 4.38 16.33 5.25
C GLY A 201 3.33 15.34 4.75
N LEU A 202 3.73 14.11 4.48
CA LEU A 202 2.80 13.06 4.10
C LEU A 202 1.88 12.65 5.25
N SER A 203 2.39 12.47 6.46
CA SER A 203 1.57 12.13 7.63
C SER A 203 0.47 13.17 7.87
N MET A 204 0.80 14.46 7.72
CA MET A 204 -0.18 15.55 7.82
C MET A 204 -1.26 15.47 6.73
N ARG A 205 -0.87 15.23 5.47
CA ARG A 205 -1.83 15.07 4.36
C ARG A 205 -2.72 13.84 4.53
N ALA A 206 -2.17 12.74 5.04
CA ALA A 206 -2.95 11.55 5.36
C ALA A 206 -3.95 11.81 6.50
N ALA A 207 -3.57 12.62 7.50
CA ALA A 207 -4.50 13.04 8.55
C ALA A 207 -5.67 13.86 8.00
N GLU A 208 -5.42 14.82 7.10
CA GLU A 208 -6.48 15.54 6.38
C GLU A 208 -7.34 14.60 5.54
N ALA A 209 -6.72 13.70 4.76
CA ALA A 209 -7.43 12.73 3.93
C ALA A 209 -8.35 11.83 4.77
N SER A 210 -7.94 11.46 5.99
CA SER A 210 -8.76 10.69 6.92
C SER A 210 -10.02 11.44 7.33
N LEU A 211 -9.92 12.75 7.58
CA LEU A 211 -11.08 13.59 7.91
C LEU A 211 -12.02 13.75 6.72
N ASP A 212 -11.47 13.99 5.52
CA ASP A 212 -12.25 14.18 4.29
C ASP A 212 -12.98 12.88 3.88
N LEU A 213 -12.32 11.73 4.06
CA LEU A 213 -12.89 10.42 3.79
C LEU A 213 -13.98 10.05 4.80
N ASN A 214 -13.79 10.37 6.08
CA ASN A 214 -14.70 10.05 7.17
C ASN A 214 -15.84 11.09 7.33
N ARG A 215 -16.65 11.23 6.27
CA ARG A 215 -17.84 12.12 6.27
C ARG A 215 -19.10 11.39 5.84
N GLY A 216 -20.25 12.07 5.93
CA GLY A 216 -21.52 11.56 5.42
C GLY A 216 -21.85 10.15 5.95
N VAL A 217 -22.36 9.26 5.09
CA VAL A 217 -22.70 7.89 5.49
C VAL A 217 -21.52 7.13 6.13
N VAL A 218 -20.29 7.40 5.69
CA VAL A 218 -19.08 6.74 6.20
C VAL A 218 -18.85 7.05 7.68
N SER A 219 -19.15 8.27 8.14
CA SER A 219 -18.99 8.66 9.55
C SER A 219 -20.07 8.09 10.47
N TRP A 220 -21.26 7.77 9.94
CA TRP A 220 -22.38 7.26 10.75
C TRP A 220 -22.43 5.73 10.85
N SER A 221 -21.77 5.03 9.94
CA SER A 221 -21.68 3.56 9.99
C SER A 221 -20.75 3.12 11.12
N ALA A 222 -21.30 2.39 12.09
CA ALA A 222 -20.53 1.70 13.12
C ALA A 222 -19.62 0.64 12.50
N VAL A 223 -18.50 0.36 13.18
CA VAL A 223 -17.52 -0.70 12.84
C VAL A 223 -18.16 -2.06 13.02
#